data_AF-I1C580-F1
#
_entry.id   AF-I1C580-F1
#
_cell.length_a   1.000
_cell.length_b   1.000
_cell.length_c   1.000
_cell.angle_alpha   90.00
_cell.angle_beta   90.00
_cell.angle_gamma   90.00
#
_symmetry.space_group_name_H-M   'P 1'
#
loop_
_entity.id
_entity.type
_entity.pdbx_description
1 polymer ?
#
loop_
_entity_poly.entity_id
_entity_poly.type
_entity_poly.pdbx_seq_one_letter_code
_entity_poly.pdbx_strand_id
1 'polypeptide(L)'
;MGSSDLNLKKSWHPSTFKNQERVWKEEQKRKEEDRKLEQLKKELAEERQLQELQRMQEDAGTKQKSNKLDWMYAGPNANINGSNDNSMEEFLLGKKNVDELLRAKQREEVQAATNLEEKNKWH
;
A
#
# COMPACT_ATOMS: atom_id res chain seq x y z
N MET A 1 -5.98 -61.73 6.72
CA MET A 1 -6.69 -60.59 6.10
C MET A 1 -5.72 -59.43 6.04
N GLY A 2 -5.14 -59.14 4.88
CA GLY A 2 -4.06 -58.16 4.81
C GLY A 2 -3.66 -57.86 3.36
N SER A 3 -4.62 -57.43 2.54
CA SER A 3 -4.29 -56.86 1.24
C SER A 3 -4.24 -55.34 1.38
N SER A 4 -3.09 -54.81 1.80
CA SER A 4 -2.81 -53.38 1.58
C SER A 4 -2.75 -53.16 0.07
N ASP A 5 -3.55 -52.24 -0.47
CA ASP A 5 -3.55 -51.94 -1.90
C ASP A 5 -2.14 -51.62 -2.39
N LEU A 6 -1.62 -52.46 -3.30
CA LEU A 6 -0.27 -52.32 -3.87
C LEU A 6 -0.06 -50.94 -4.52
N ASN A 7 -1.14 -50.35 -5.01
CA ASN A 7 -1.17 -49.03 -5.63
C ASN A 7 -0.79 -47.91 -4.66
N LEU A 8 -1.11 -48.01 -3.36
CA LEU A 8 -0.72 -47.00 -2.36
C LEU A 8 0.79 -46.93 -2.14
N LYS A 9 1.54 -47.97 -2.54
CA LYS A 9 3.01 -47.98 -2.52
C LYS A 9 3.62 -47.31 -3.75
N LYS A 10 2.81 -46.90 -4.73
CA LYS A 10 3.29 -46.24 -5.95
C LYS A 10 3.34 -44.73 -5.74
N SER A 11 4.43 -44.12 -6.20
CA SER A 11 4.70 -42.69 -6.06
C SER A 11 3.70 -41.81 -6.82
N TRP A 12 3.08 -42.33 -7.88
CA TRP A 12 2.10 -41.61 -8.70
C TRP A 12 0.67 -41.67 -8.15
N HIS A 13 0.38 -42.53 -7.16
CA HIS A 13 -0.98 -42.73 -6.69
C HIS A 13 -1.52 -41.45 -5.99
N PRO A 14 -2.70 -40.92 -6.37
CA PRO A 14 -3.17 -39.62 -5.90
C PRO A 14 -3.44 -39.62 -4.40
N SER A 15 -3.88 -40.75 -3.84
CA SER A 15 -4.16 -40.88 -2.40
C SER A 15 -2.94 -41.05 -1.51
N THR A 16 -1.72 -41.04 -2.08
CA THR A 16 -0.49 -41.04 -1.28
C THR A 16 -0.34 -39.70 -0.57
N PHE A 17 0.01 -39.71 0.72
CA PHE A 17 0.10 -38.50 1.55
C PHE A 17 0.94 -37.38 0.91
N LYS A 18 2.09 -37.73 0.28
CA LYS A 18 2.94 -36.77 -0.45
C LYS A 18 2.22 -36.07 -1.61
N ASN A 19 1.36 -36.78 -2.33
CA ASN A 19 0.62 -36.23 -3.46
C ASN A 19 -0.56 -35.39 -2.99
N GLN A 20 -1.26 -35.83 -1.93
CA GLN A 20 -2.29 -35.03 -1.28
C GLN A 20 -1.71 -33.71 -0.73
N GLU A 21 -0.54 -33.77 -0.10
CA GLU A 21 0.16 -32.57 0.37
C GLU A 21 0.55 -31.64 -0.78
N ARG A 22 1.03 -32.18 -1.90
CA ARG A 22 1.34 -31.38 -3.10
C ARG A 22 0.10 -30.70 -3.68
N VAL A 23 -1.00 -31.43 -3.80
CA VAL A 23 -2.29 -30.89 -4.26
C VAL A 23 -2.76 -29.80 -3.31
N TRP A 24 -2.73 -30.06 -2.00
CA TRP A 24 -3.16 -29.10 -0.99
C TRP A 24 -2.34 -27.80 -1.04
N LYS A 25 -1.01 -27.89 -1.17
CA LYS A 25 -0.15 -26.69 -1.32
C LYS A 25 -0.51 -25.87 -2.56
N GLU A 26 -0.76 -26.53 -3.68
CA GLU A 26 -1.15 -25.84 -4.90
C GLU A 26 -2.54 -25.21 -4.77
N GLU A 27 -3.50 -25.90 -4.15
CA GLU A 27 -4.83 -25.37 -3.84
C GLU A 27 -4.77 -24.15 -2.91
N GLN A 28 -3.91 -24.19 -1.87
CA GLN A 28 -3.70 -23.02 -1.00
C GLN A 28 -3.13 -21.84 -1.78
N LYS A 29 -2.11 -22.06 -2.60
CA LYS A 29 -1.52 -21.00 -3.43
C LYS A 29 -2.55 -20.41 -4.39
N ARG A 30 -3.35 -21.25 -5.05
CA ARG A 30 -4.46 -20.82 -5.91
C ARG A 30 -5.49 -20.00 -5.16
N LYS A 31 -5.87 -20.42 -3.95
CA LYS A 31 -6.81 -19.68 -3.11
C LYS A 31 -6.26 -18.30 -2.70
N GLU A 32 -4.97 -18.19 -2.43
CA GLU A 32 -4.32 -16.91 -2.14
C GLU A 32 -4.28 -15.99 -3.36
N GLU A 33 -3.96 -16.53 -4.54
CA GLU A 33 -4.00 -15.79 -5.81
C GLU A 33 -5.41 -15.29 -6.12
N ASP A 34 -6.41 -16.15 -6.00
CA ASP A 34 -7.82 -15.80 -6.23
C ASP A 34 -8.29 -14.72 -5.24
N ARG A 35 -7.89 -14.81 -3.96
CA ARG A 35 -8.18 -13.77 -2.95
C ARG A 35 -7.58 -12.41 -3.31
N LYS A 36 -6.31 -12.39 -3.77
CA LYS A 36 -5.66 -11.15 -4.21
C LYS A 36 -6.35 -10.56 -5.44
N LEU A 37 -6.74 -11.40 -6.38
CA LEU A 37 -7.49 -10.98 -7.57
C LEU A 37 -8.87 -10.43 -7.21
N GLU A 38 -9.57 -11.05 -6.26
CA GLU A 38 -10.87 -10.56 -5.78
C GLU A 38 -10.73 -9.19 -5.12
N GLN A 39 -9.70 -8.99 -4.30
CA GLN A 39 -9.41 -7.69 -3.70
C GLN A 39 -9.18 -6.62 -4.77
N LEU A 40 -8.31 -6.89 -5.75
CA LEU A 40 -8.04 -5.94 -6.85
C LEU A 40 -9.29 -5.63 -7.69
N LYS A 41 -10.13 -6.64 -7.94
CA LYS A 41 -11.42 -6.44 -8.64
C LYS A 41 -12.36 -5.54 -7.86
N LYS A 42 -12.38 -5.68 -6.54
CA LYS A 42 -13.19 -4.84 -5.65
C LYS A 42 -12.68 -3.40 -5.66
N GLU A 43 -11.37 -3.18 -5.53
CA GLU A 43 -10.75 -1.85 -5.60
C GLU A 43 -11.06 -1.17 -6.94
N LEU A 44 -10.94 -1.89 -8.06
CA LEU A 44 -11.29 -1.35 -9.39
C LEU A 44 -12.79 -1.01 -9.53
N ALA A 45 -13.67 -1.82 -8.93
CA ALA A 45 -15.10 -1.55 -8.95
C ALA A 45 -15.45 -0.31 -8.13
N GLU A 46 -14.82 -0.13 -6.96
CA GLU A 46 -14.97 1.06 -6.11
C GLU A 46 -14.45 2.31 -6.83
N GLU A 47 -13.29 2.23 -7.48
CA GLU A 47 -12.73 3.34 -8.28
C GLU A 47 -13.67 3.73 -9.42
N ARG A 48 -14.22 2.74 -10.15
CA ARG A 48 -15.19 2.99 -11.22
C ARG A 48 -16.46 3.66 -10.68
N GLN A 49 -16.98 3.22 -9.54
CA GLN A 49 -18.17 3.83 -8.92
C GLN A 49 -17.90 5.28 -8.54
N LEU A 50 -16.72 5.57 -7.97
CA LEU A 50 -16.34 6.93 -7.62
C LEU A 50 -16.20 7.83 -8.87
N GLN A 51 -15.58 7.30 -9.93
CA GLN A 51 -15.46 8.00 -11.20
C GLN A 51 -16.82 8.29 -11.84
N GLU A 52 -17.75 7.33 -11.77
CA GLU A 52 -19.11 7.50 -12.28
C GLU A 52 -19.88 8.57 -11.50
N LEU A 53 -19.77 8.57 -10.16
CA LEU A 53 -20.34 9.61 -9.31
C LEU A 53 -19.74 10.99 -9.62
N GLN A 54 -18.43 11.08 -9.79
CA GLN A 54 -17.77 12.34 -10.17
C GLN A 54 -18.31 12.84 -11.52
N ARG A 55 -18.42 11.96 -12.51
CA ARG A 55 -18.98 12.30 -13.82
C ARG A 55 -20.44 12.77 -13.72
N MET A 56 -21.26 12.13 -12.90
CA MET A 56 -22.64 12.58 -12.66
C MET A 56 -22.69 13.97 -12.01
N GLN A 57 -21.81 14.27 -11.04
CA GLN A 57 -21.73 15.60 -10.41
C GLN A 57 -21.31 16.68 -11.40
N GLU A 58 -20.38 16.34 -12.28
CA GLU A 58 -19.92 17.18 -13.38
C GLU A 58 -21.02 17.46 -14.40
N ASP A 59 -21.76 16.43 -14.84
CA ASP A 59 -22.91 16.57 -15.75
C ASP A 59 -24.05 17.39 -15.12
N ALA A 60 -24.20 17.33 -13.79
CA ALA A 60 -25.13 18.17 -13.03
C ALA A 60 -24.69 19.63 -12.87
N GLY A 61 -23.52 20.02 -13.42
CA GLY A 61 -23.04 21.40 -13.46
C GLY A 61 -22.02 21.77 -12.38
N THR A 62 -21.53 20.80 -11.61
CA THR A 62 -20.41 21.03 -10.68
C THR A 62 -19.11 21.22 -11.47
N LYS A 63 -18.23 22.14 -11.04
CA LYS A 63 -16.96 22.40 -11.73
C LYS A 63 -16.13 21.12 -11.88
N GLN A 64 -15.70 20.85 -13.12
CA GLN A 64 -14.78 19.78 -13.51
C GLN A 64 -13.47 19.85 -12.72
N LYS A 65 -13.15 18.80 -11.95
CA LYS A 65 -11.85 18.68 -11.28
C LYS A 65 -10.82 18.15 -12.29
N SER A 66 -9.73 18.90 -12.51
CA SER A 66 -8.65 18.50 -13.41
C SER A 66 -7.82 17.36 -12.81
N ASN A 67 -8.25 16.10 -12.99
CA ASN A 67 -7.58 14.91 -12.41
C ASN A 67 -6.20 14.57 -13.04
N LYS A 68 -5.82 15.18 -14.18
CA LYS A 68 -4.63 14.77 -14.97
C LYS A 68 -3.28 15.01 -14.29
N LEU A 69 -3.22 16.00 -13.39
CA LEU A 69 -1.98 16.39 -12.70
C LEU A 69 -2.04 16.11 -11.19
N ASP A 70 -3.19 15.66 -10.69
CA ASP A 70 -3.38 15.50 -9.25
C ASP A 70 -2.48 14.38 -8.72
N TRP A 71 -2.36 13.26 -9.44
CA TRP A 71 -1.42 12.17 -9.07
C TRP A 71 0.05 12.61 -9.02
N MET A 72 0.43 13.65 -9.77
CA MET A 72 1.78 14.20 -9.79
C MET A 72 2.03 15.12 -8.59
N TYR A 73 1.01 15.85 -8.14
CA TYR A 73 1.07 16.73 -6.97
C TYR A 73 0.63 16.05 -5.66
N ALA A 74 -0.01 14.88 -5.72
CA ALA A 74 -0.49 14.05 -4.60
C ALA A 74 0.61 13.16 -3.98
N GLY A 75 1.88 13.57 -4.07
CA GLY A 75 2.97 12.91 -3.36
C GLY A 75 2.73 12.92 -1.84
N PRO A 76 3.51 12.16 -1.04
CA PRO A 76 3.34 12.06 0.42
C PRO A 76 3.26 13.41 1.17
N ASN A 77 3.74 14.49 0.54
CA ASN A 77 3.77 15.84 1.08
C ASN A 77 2.72 16.80 0.46
N ALA A 78 1.80 16.32 -0.38
CA ALA A 78 0.75 17.14 -1.00
C ALA A 78 -0.16 17.82 0.03
N ASN A 79 -0.45 17.11 1.13
CA ASN A 79 -1.19 17.65 2.26
C ASN A 79 -0.34 18.55 3.19
N ILE A 80 0.96 18.70 2.91
CA ILE A 80 1.88 19.66 3.55
C ILE A 80 1.91 20.98 2.76
N ASN A 81 1.14 21.13 1.67
CA ASN A 81 0.98 22.43 0.99
C ASN A 81 0.19 23.47 1.81
N GLY A 82 -0.29 23.13 3.01
CA GLY A 82 -0.73 24.11 4.00
C GLY A 82 0.42 24.76 4.78
N SER A 83 1.65 24.27 4.64
CA SER A 83 2.81 24.75 5.41
C SER A 83 4.08 24.73 4.58
N ASN A 84 4.20 25.72 3.69
CA ASN A 84 5.42 26.49 3.35
C ASN A 84 6.79 25.74 3.30
N ASP A 85 6.83 24.47 2.92
CA ASP A 85 8.08 23.70 2.94
C ASP A 85 8.82 23.81 1.60
N ASN A 86 9.44 24.98 1.41
CA ASN A 86 10.36 25.29 0.33
C ASN A 86 11.56 24.31 0.25
N SER A 87 11.83 23.52 1.31
CA SER A 87 13.03 22.71 1.41
C SER A 87 13.03 21.51 0.45
N MET A 88 11.86 20.91 0.20
CA MET A 88 11.74 19.76 -0.71
C MET A 88 11.72 20.19 -2.18
N GLU A 89 11.09 21.32 -2.50
CA GLU A 89 11.15 21.93 -3.83
C GLU A 89 12.59 22.35 -4.17
N GLU A 90 13.32 22.93 -3.21
CA GLU A 90 14.75 23.22 -3.37
C GLU A 90 15.59 21.97 -3.54
N PHE A 91 15.27 20.86 -2.88
CA PHE A 91 15.95 19.59 -3.06
C PHE A 91 15.72 18.98 -4.46
N LEU A 92 14.48 18.98 -4.95
CA LEU A 92 14.15 18.54 -6.31
C LEU A 92 14.80 19.43 -7.38
N LEU A 93 14.98 20.72 -7.09
CA LEU A 93 15.70 21.68 -7.93
C LEU A 93 17.23 21.65 -7.70
N GLY A 94 17.74 20.75 -6.86
CA GLY A 94 19.17 20.57 -6.59
C GLY A 94 19.84 21.70 -5.80
N LYS A 95 19.07 22.60 -5.19
CA LYS A 95 19.57 23.71 -4.36
C LYS A 95 19.95 23.27 -2.94
N LYS A 96 19.41 22.14 -2.46
CA LYS A 96 19.73 21.53 -1.16
C LYS A 96 20.08 20.05 -1.34
N ASN A 97 20.94 19.52 -0.48
CA ASN A 97 21.36 18.11 -0.50
C ASN A 97 20.53 17.25 0.47
N VAL A 98 20.40 15.95 0.20
CA VAL A 98 19.64 15.00 1.06
C VAL A 98 20.15 15.04 2.50
N ASP A 99 21.47 15.08 2.67
CA ASP A 99 22.13 15.10 3.99
C ASP A 99 21.74 16.32 4.83
N GLU A 100 21.46 17.45 4.18
CA GLU A 100 21.07 18.68 4.86
C GLU A 100 19.61 18.63 5.31
N LEU A 101 18.72 18.07 4.48
CA LEU A 101 17.33 17.81 4.85
C LEU A 101 17.24 16.80 6.01
N LEU A 102 18.04 15.74 5.97
CA LEU A 102 18.05 14.72 7.03
C LEU A 102 18.55 15.31 8.36
N ARG A 103 19.56 16.17 8.32
CA ARG A 103 20.07 16.88 9.51
C ARG A 103 19.07 17.91 10.03
N ALA A 104 18.35 18.62 9.16
CA ALA A 104 17.31 19.55 9.58
C ALA A 104 16.20 18.81 10.33
N LYS A 105 15.74 17.67 9.79
CA LYS A 105 14.73 16.81 10.43
C LYS A 105 15.19 16.27 11.79
N GLN A 106 16.43 15.80 11.90
CA GLN A 106 17.00 15.35 13.19
C GLN A 106 17.04 16.46 14.23
N ARG A 107 17.34 17.70 13.82
CA ARG A 107 17.35 18.85 14.74
C ARG A 107 15.95 19.17 15.25
N GLU A 108 14.93 19.11 14.39
CA GLU A 108 13.54 19.31 14.78
C GLU A 108 13.06 18.23 15.76
N GLU A 109 13.39 16.96 15.50
CA GLU A 109 13.04 15.84 16.40
C GLU A 109 13.69 16.00 17.79
N VAL A 110 14.96 16.42 17.84
CA VAL A 110 15.67 16.70 19.09
C VAL A 110 15.04 17.88 19.83
N GLN A 111 14.71 18.97 19.13
CA GLN A 111 14.05 20.13 19.74
C GLN A 111 12.63 19.80 20.25
N ALA A 112 11.88 18.96 19.54
CA ALA A 112 10.57 18.50 19.98
C ALA A 112 10.69 17.65 21.26
N ALA A 113 11.68 16.76 21.32
CA ALA A 113 11.96 15.94 22.50
C ALA A 113 12.36 16.78 23.72
N THR A 114 13.26 17.76 23.55
CA THR A 114 13.64 18.67 24.64
C THR A 114 12.47 19.50 25.14
N ASN A 115 11.63 20.02 24.23
CA ASN A 115 10.44 20.80 24.60
C ASN A 115 9.38 19.96 25.35
N LEU A 116 9.27 18.66 25.03
CA LEU A 116 8.42 17.71 25.75
C LEU A 116 8.95 17.42 27.16
N GLU A 117 10.26 17.22 27.29
CA GLU A 117 10.92 16.99 28.57
C GLU A 117 10.81 18.21 29.50
N GLU A 118 10.96 19.42 28.96
CA GLU A 118 10.75 20.66 29.71
C GLU A 118 9.30 20.84 30.17
N LYS A 119 8.30 20.50 29.35
CA LYS A 119 6.88 20.55 29.75
C LYS A 119 6.55 19.58 30.87
N ASN A 120 7.13 18.37 30.85
CA ASN A 120 6.91 17.34 31.87
C ASN A 120 7.62 17.66 33.20
N LYS A 121 8.54 18.62 33.22
CA LYS A 121 9.27 19.03 34.43
C LYS A 121 8.46 19.97 35.34
N TRP A 122 7.40 20.59 34.81
CA TRP A 122 6.59 21.59 35.50
C TRP A 122 5.15 21.13 35.82
N HIS A 123 4.85 19.84 35.60
CA HIS A 123 3.62 19.16 36.02
C HIS A 123 3.92 18.08 37.06
#